data_AF-A0A9W4ES70-F1
#
_entry.id   AF-A0A9W4ES70-F1
#
_cell.length_a   1.000
_cell.length_b   1.000
_cell.length_c   1.000
_cell.angle_alpha   90.00
_cell.angle_beta   90.00
_cell.angle_gamma   90.00
#
_symmetry.space_group_name_H-M   'P 1'
#
loop_
_entity.id
_entity.type
_entity.pdbx_description
1 polymer ?
#
loop_
_entity_poly.entity_id
_entity_poly.type
_entity_poly.pdbx_seq_one_letter_code
_entity_poly.pdbx_strand_id
1 'polypeptide(L)'
;MEQDINETSLKRLSPICDTFNLDLDEIRRDIKKVVTRTEMDVAMVVGGFRTIILKLFYKRKDNVSYSQVKADIYDVMRKLSKPEKGAFAHRLVGGHCHAMLLYLMDEYEKEILALE
;
A
#
# COMPACT_ATOMS: atom_id res chain seq x y z
N MET A 1 3.24 20.77 6.03
CA MET A 1 3.67 20.37 7.38
C MET A 1 3.87 18.86 7.31
N GLU A 2 5.11 18.39 7.44
CA GLU A 2 5.41 16.95 7.36
C GLU A 2 4.82 16.28 8.60
N GLN A 3 3.80 15.44 8.43
CA GLN A 3 3.25 14.68 9.56
C GLN A 3 4.28 13.63 9.95
N ASP A 4 4.87 13.78 11.14
CA ASP A 4 5.77 12.78 11.67
C ASP A 4 4.95 11.54 12.02
N ILE A 5 5.28 10.41 11.38
CA ILE A 5 4.58 9.15 11.64
C ILE A 5 5.08 8.65 12.99
N ASN A 6 4.26 8.87 14.02
CA ASN A 6 4.56 8.38 15.37
C ASN A 6 4.92 6.89 15.34
N GLU A 7 6.10 6.55 15.86
CA GLU A 7 6.61 5.18 15.96
C GLU A 7 5.63 4.22 16.62
N THR A 8 4.80 4.71 17.55
CA THR A 8 3.78 3.92 18.24
C THR A 8 2.73 3.36 17.27
N SER A 9 2.38 4.12 16.23
CA SER A 9 1.46 3.64 15.19
C SER A 9 2.13 2.59 14.32
N LEU A 10 3.40 2.80 13.93
CA LEU A 10 4.17 1.87 13.11
C LEU A 10 4.47 0.54 13.80
N LYS A 11 4.62 0.52 15.14
CA LYS A 11 4.76 -0.72 15.93
C LYS A 11 3.64 -1.73 15.68
N ARG A 12 2.47 -1.28 15.21
CA ARG A 12 1.35 -2.17 14.85
C ARG A 12 1.57 -2.94 13.55
N LEU A 13 2.50 -2.50 12.71
CA LEU A 13 2.87 -3.15 11.45
C LEU A 13 4.03 -4.12 11.60
N SER A 14 4.95 -3.88 12.55
CA SER A 14 6.17 -4.70 12.74
C SER A 14 5.87 -6.20 12.78
N PRO A 15 4.95 -6.73 13.61
CA PRO A 15 4.72 -8.17 13.67
C PRO A 15 4.25 -8.78 12.34
N ILE A 16 3.51 -8.02 11.55
CA ILE A 16 2.98 -8.46 10.26
C ILE A 16 4.08 -8.38 9.19
N CYS A 17 4.93 -7.36 9.24
CA CYS A 17 6.10 -7.26 8.37
C CYS A 17 7.07 -8.41 8.67
N ASP A 18 7.32 -8.72 9.93
CA ASP A 18 8.18 -9.84 10.34
C ASP A 18 7.60 -11.18 9.87
N THR A 19 6.28 -11.38 10.04
CA THR A 19 5.59 -12.61 9.62
C THR A 19 5.72 -12.87 8.11
N PHE A 20 5.69 -11.81 7.31
CA PHE A 20 5.74 -11.90 5.85
C PHE A 20 7.10 -11.51 5.25
N ASN A 21 8.12 -11.31 6.09
CA ASN A 21 9.47 -10.85 5.70
C ASN A 21 9.46 -9.59 4.81
N LEU A 22 8.72 -8.56 5.23
CA LEU A 22 8.56 -7.29 4.50
C LEU A 22 9.44 -6.19 5.07
N ASP A 23 9.95 -5.33 4.18
CA ASP A 23 10.68 -4.12 4.55
C ASP A 23 9.72 -3.07 5.16
N LEU A 24 9.80 -2.89 6.47
CA LEU A 24 8.99 -1.91 7.20
C LEU A 24 9.31 -0.46 6.79
N ASP A 25 10.56 -0.16 6.42
CA ASP A 25 10.94 1.19 6.00
C ASP A 25 10.35 1.53 4.63
N GLU A 26 10.26 0.54 3.73
CA GLU A 26 9.53 0.71 2.48
C GLU A 26 8.05 1.04 2.71
N ILE A 27 7.39 0.25 3.56
CA ILE A 27 5.98 0.46 3.92
C ILE A 27 5.80 1.82 4.60
N ARG A 28 6.73 2.24 5.47
CA ARG A 28 6.72 3.54 6.14
C ARG A 28 6.76 4.69 5.13
N ARG A 29 7.60 4.59 4.09
CA ARG A 29 7.66 5.61 3.02
C ARG A 29 6.32 5.75 2.30
N ASP A 30 5.66 4.63 2.00
CA ASP A 30 4.37 4.66 1.31
C ASP A 30 3.23 5.17 2.19
N ILE A 31 3.21 4.83 3.49
CA ILE A 31 2.29 5.42 4.46
C ILE A 31 2.45 6.94 4.50
N LYS A 32 3.70 7.44 4.50
CA LYS A 32 3.99 8.88 4.52
C LYS A 32 3.42 9.59 3.31
N LYS A 33 3.55 9.01 2.12
CA LYS A 33 2.98 9.56 0.88
C LYS A 33 1.46 9.64 0.97
N VAL A 34 0.81 8.55 1.43
CA VAL A 34 -0.66 8.51 1.56
C VAL A 34 -1.14 9.53 2.59
N VAL A 35 -0.58 9.53 3.80
CA VAL A 35 -0.92 10.52 4.86
C VAL A 35 -0.77 11.95 4.34
N THR A 36 0.34 12.25 3.67
CA THR A 36 0.62 13.60 3.16
C THR A 36 -0.37 14.01 2.06
N ARG A 37 -0.74 13.09 1.18
CA ARG A 37 -1.64 13.38 0.04
C ARG A 37 -3.11 13.44 0.44
N THR A 38 -3.54 12.61 1.39
CA THR A 38 -4.96 12.50 1.77
C THR A 38 -5.33 13.31 3.01
N GLU A 39 -4.34 13.85 3.73
CA GLU A 39 -4.51 14.52 5.03
C GLU A 39 -5.25 13.65 6.07
N MET A 40 -5.25 12.33 5.87
CA MET A 40 -5.92 11.38 6.75
C MET A 40 -5.14 11.15 8.05
N ASP A 41 -5.87 10.79 9.10
CA ASP A 41 -5.28 10.37 10.36
C ASP A 41 -4.28 9.20 10.17
N VAL A 42 -3.09 9.36 10.76
CA VAL A 42 -1.99 8.38 10.66
C VAL A 42 -2.43 6.99 11.12
N ALA A 43 -3.21 6.88 12.19
CA ALA A 43 -3.64 5.59 12.70
C ALA A 43 -4.65 4.91 11.74
N MET A 44 -5.51 5.70 11.09
CA MET A 44 -6.38 5.20 10.02
C MET A 44 -5.60 4.70 8.81
N VAL A 45 -4.57 5.45 8.36
CA VAL A 45 -3.73 5.02 7.23
C VAL A 45 -2.97 3.74 7.58
N VAL A 46 -2.33 3.70 8.75
CA VAL A 46 -1.64 2.50 9.24
C VAL A 46 -2.58 1.29 9.33
N GLY A 47 -3.82 1.49 9.81
CA GLY A 47 -4.84 0.44 9.84
C GLY A 47 -5.24 -0.08 8.45
N GLY A 48 -5.30 0.83 7.47
CA GLY A 48 -5.51 0.49 6.07
C GLY A 48 -4.36 -0.34 5.50
N PHE A 49 -3.12 0.11 5.68
CA PHE A 49 -1.93 -0.64 5.24
C PHE A 49 -1.84 -2.02 5.89
N ARG A 50 -2.16 -2.12 7.18
CA ARG A 50 -2.25 -3.42 7.87
C ARG A 50 -3.21 -4.37 7.16
N THR A 51 -4.38 -3.88 6.77
CA THR A 51 -5.40 -4.67 6.08
C THR A 51 -4.95 -5.05 4.67
N ILE A 52 -4.35 -4.11 3.93
CA ILE A 52 -3.80 -4.34 2.59
C ILE A 52 -2.75 -5.46 2.65
N ILE A 53 -1.77 -5.35 3.55
CA ILE A 53 -0.71 -6.36 3.70
C ILE A 53 -1.30 -7.73 4.03
N LEU A 54 -2.20 -7.82 5.00
CA LEU A 54 -2.86 -9.09 5.33
C LEU A 54 -3.59 -9.68 4.13
N LYS A 55 -4.30 -8.87 3.33
CA LYS A 55 -5.02 -9.35 2.15
C LYS A 55 -4.08 -9.85 1.05
N LEU A 56 -2.98 -9.15 0.83
CA LEU A 56 -2.03 -9.46 -0.24
C LEU A 56 -1.10 -10.63 0.08
N PHE A 57 -0.74 -10.82 1.36
CA PHE A 57 0.30 -11.76 1.77
C PHE A 57 -0.20 -12.99 2.54
N TYR A 58 -1.37 -12.94 3.21
CA TYR A 58 -1.82 -14.06 4.07
C TYR A 58 -1.98 -15.40 3.37
N LYS A 59 -2.26 -15.40 2.06
CA LYS A 59 -2.41 -16.64 1.25
C LYS A 59 -1.24 -16.90 0.32
N ARG A 60 -0.23 -16.02 0.30
CA ARG A 60 0.96 -16.21 -0.52
C ARG A 60 1.86 -17.27 0.11
N LYS A 61 2.47 -18.08 -0.75
CA LYS A 61 3.42 -19.15 -0.36
C LYS A 61 4.83 -18.87 -0.88
N ASP A 62 4.95 -17.83 -1.68
CA ASP A 62 6.14 -17.27 -2.29
C ASP A 62 6.74 -16.18 -1.40
N ASN A 63 8.08 -16.12 -1.33
CA ASN A 63 8.82 -15.09 -0.60
C ASN A 63 8.93 -13.80 -1.44
N VAL A 64 7.80 -13.30 -1.94
CA VAL A 64 7.75 -12.11 -2.79
C VAL A 64 7.95 -10.85 -1.94
N SER A 65 8.67 -9.86 -2.46
CA SER A 65 8.86 -8.58 -1.78
C SER A 65 7.63 -7.69 -1.89
N TYR A 66 7.50 -6.72 -0.98
CA TYR A 66 6.45 -5.71 -1.05
C TYR A 66 6.50 -4.90 -2.37
N SER A 67 7.69 -4.50 -2.81
CA SER A 67 7.88 -3.82 -4.10
C SER A 67 7.41 -4.67 -5.28
N GLN A 68 7.70 -5.97 -5.29
CA GLN A 68 7.28 -6.85 -6.38
C GLN A 68 5.76 -6.98 -6.41
N VAL A 69 5.10 -7.12 -5.26
CA VAL A 69 3.62 -7.16 -5.22
C VAL A 69 3.02 -5.84 -5.72
N LYS A 70 3.61 -4.68 -5.36
CA LYS A 70 3.18 -3.38 -5.91
C LYS A 70 3.34 -3.33 -7.43
N ALA A 71 4.47 -3.79 -7.96
CA ALA A 71 4.72 -3.85 -9.40
C ALA A 71 3.69 -4.74 -10.12
N ASP A 72 3.42 -5.94 -9.60
CA ASP A 72 2.44 -6.87 -10.17
C ASP A 72 1.02 -6.24 -10.22
N ILE A 73 0.62 -5.56 -9.14
CA ILE A 73 -0.66 -4.87 -9.05
C ILE A 73 -0.72 -3.74 -10.09
N TYR A 74 0.32 -2.92 -10.17
CA TYR A 74 0.40 -1.82 -11.13
C TYR A 74 0.34 -2.33 -12.58
N ASP A 75 1.06 -3.42 -12.89
CA ASP A 75 1.09 -4.03 -14.22
C ASP A 75 -0.28 -4.54 -14.69
N VAL A 76 -1.11 -4.98 -13.76
CA VAL A 76 -2.51 -5.28 -14.04
C VAL A 76 -3.31 -3.99 -14.21
N MET A 77 -3.21 -3.06 -13.25
CA MET A 77 -4.02 -1.85 -13.22
C MET A 77 -3.79 -0.94 -14.43
N ARG A 78 -2.58 -0.80 -14.94
CA ARG A 78 -2.28 0.06 -16.10
C ARG A 78 -2.97 -0.39 -17.39
N LYS A 79 -3.40 -1.66 -17.46
CA LYS A 79 -4.14 -2.24 -18.60
C LYS A 79 -5.66 -2.07 -18.47
N LEU A 80 -6.13 -1.55 -17.33
CA LEU A 80 -7.54 -1.40 -17.00
C LEU A 80 -8.02 0.05 -17.20
N SER A 81 -9.29 0.20 -17.59
CA SER A 81 -9.98 1.48 -17.56
C SER A 81 -10.19 1.97 -16.11
N LYS A 82 -10.51 3.26 -15.92
CA LYS A 82 -10.74 3.84 -14.59
C LYS A 82 -11.80 3.08 -13.76
N PRO A 83 -12.99 2.74 -14.29
CA PRO A 83 -13.98 1.94 -13.54
C PRO A 83 -13.44 0.56 -13.14
N GLU A 84 -12.68 -0.07 -14.04
CA GLU A 84 -12.11 -1.40 -13.81
C GLU A 84 -11.00 -1.38 -12.75
N LYS A 85 -10.15 -0.33 -12.72
CA LYS A 85 -9.17 -0.12 -11.64
C LYS A 85 -9.84 -0.09 -10.27
N GLY A 86 -10.96 0.64 -10.14
CA GLY A 86 -11.74 0.70 -8.91
C GLY A 86 -12.30 -0.66 -8.50
N ALA A 87 -12.93 -1.37 -9.45
CA ALA A 87 -13.49 -2.70 -9.21
C ALA A 87 -12.41 -3.76 -8.89
N PHE A 88 -11.22 -3.64 -9.48
CA PHE A 88 -10.07 -4.50 -9.21
C PHE A 88 -9.53 -4.27 -7.79
N ALA A 89 -9.24 -3.01 -7.43
CA ALA A 89 -8.77 -2.66 -6.09
C ALA A 89 -9.77 -3.08 -5.01
N HIS A 90 -11.07 -2.86 -5.24
CA HIS A 90 -12.11 -3.28 -4.31
C HIS A 90 -12.15 -4.79 -4.09
N ARG A 91 -11.99 -5.59 -5.16
CA ARG A 91 -11.89 -7.05 -5.05
C ARG A 91 -10.64 -7.50 -4.31
N LEU A 92 -9.53 -6.79 -4.48
CA LEU A 92 -8.24 -7.18 -3.92
C LEU A 92 -8.16 -6.92 -2.41
N VAL A 93 -8.59 -5.74 -1.95
CA VAL A 93 -8.37 -5.30 -0.55
C VAL A 93 -9.66 -4.93 0.20
N GLY A 94 -10.81 -4.92 -0.48
CA GLY A 94 -12.12 -4.62 0.11
C GLY A 94 -12.44 -3.13 0.27
N GLY A 95 -13.64 -2.85 0.77
CA GLY A 95 -14.29 -1.54 0.80
C GLY A 95 -13.40 -0.39 1.29
N HIS A 96 -13.00 -0.36 2.56
CA HIS A 96 -12.28 0.80 3.09
C HIS A 96 -10.83 0.96 2.58
N CYS A 97 -10.25 -0.08 1.98
CA CYS A 97 -8.83 -0.09 1.60
C CYS A 97 -8.58 0.15 0.11
N HIS A 98 -9.60 0.02 -0.76
CA HIS A 98 -9.41 0.12 -2.20
C HIS A 98 -8.98 1.53 -2.63
N ALA A 99 -9.53 2.58 -2.01
CA ALA A 99 -9.13 3.96 -2.28
C ALA A 99 -7.65 4.17 -1.94
N MET A 100 -7.19 3.63 -0.81
CA MET A 100 -5.79 3.70 -0.38
C MET A 100 -4.85 2.96 -1.33
N LEU A 101 -5.26 1.77 -1.79
CA LEU A 101 -4.51 1.04 -2.81
C LEU A 101 -4.45 1.81 -4.13
N LEU A 102 -5.55 2.44 -4.57
CA LEU A 102 -5.56 3.29 -5.76
C LEU A 102 -4.57 4.46 -5.62
N TYR A 103 -4.59 5.16 -4.48
CA TYR A 103 -3.63 6.24 -4.23
C TYR A 103 -2.18 5.75 -4.24
N LEU A 104 -1.91 4.59 -3.64
CA LEU A 104 -0.59 3.99 -3.65
C LEU A 104 -0.11 3.70 -5.09
N MET A 105 -0.99 3.19 -5.95
CA MET A 105 -0.65 2.89 -7.35
C MET A 105 -0.49 4.15 -8.19
N ASP A 106 -1.24 5.22 -7.92
CA ASP A 106 -1.02 6.53 -8.55
C ASP A 106 0.36 7.12 -8.17
N GLU A 107 0.78 6.99 -6.91
CA GLU A 107 2.10 7.45 -6.47
C GLU A 107 3.22 6.60 -7.11
N TYR A 108 3.02 5.29 -7.17
CA TYR A 108 3.95 4.39 -7.83
C TYR A 108 4.08 4.67 -9.34
N GLU A 109 2.98 5.02 -10.03
CA GLU A 109 3.01 5.44 -11.43
C GLU A 109 3.88 6.69 -11.64
N LYS A 110 3.77 7.69 -10.75
CA LYS A 110 4.62 8.89 -10.82
C LYS A 110 6.10 8.58 -10.61
N GLU A 111 6.41 7.64 -9.74
CA GLU A 111 7.79 7.20 -9.49
C GLU A 111 8.39 6.52 -10.71
N ILE A 112 7.63 5.63 -11.36
CA ILE A 112 8.07 4.98 -12.60
C ILE A 112 8.29 6.04 -13.70
N LEU A 113 7.33 6.94 -13.90
CA LEU A 113 7.43 7.97 -14.94
C LEU A 113 8.55 8.99 -14.70
N ALA A 114 8.98 9.19 -13.45
CA ALA A 114 10.12 10.05 -13.13
C ALA A 114 11.48 9.40 -13.40
N LEU A 115 11.50 8.08 -13.64
CA LEU A 115 12.71 7.30 -13.95
C LEU A 115 12.88 7.04 -15.47
N GLU A 116 11.87 7.39 -16.27
CA GLU A 116 11.87 7.35 -17.75
C GLU A 116 12.31 8.70 -18.35
#